data_AF-A0A955NGL5-F1
#
_entry.id   AF-A0A955NGL5-F1
#
_cell.length_a   1.000
_cell.length_b   1.000
_cell.length_c   1.000
_cell.angle_alpha   90.00
_cell.angle_beta   90.00
_cell.angle_gamma   90.00
#
_symmetry.space_group_name_H-M   'P 1'
#
loop_
_entity.id
_entity.type
_entity.pdbx_description
1 polymer ?
#
loop_
_entity_poly.entity_id
_entity_poly.type
_entity_poly.pdbx_seq_one_letter_code
_entity_poly.pdbx_strand_id
1 'polypeptide(L)'
;MLSTHKFQSSQGLIPLLVPVLLCSALCAEPILPLPQHPGNVFLSTETVSIEIPESIQEKTVSIQVLDDVGEPHEGVEIHKDRSKVRIENPGIGWYRIQFLGDSDDLLGFTTAAVLAPVDQPSPDDTPVAVDAALSWTEGASEQDFKAQA
;
A
#
# COMPACT_ATOMS: atom_id res chain seq x y z
N MET A 1 -31.10 -12.55 69.25
CA MET A 1 -30.84 -13.62 68.27
C MET A 1 -31.75 -13.37 67.07
N LEU A 2 -31.14 -13.06 65.92
CA LEU A 2 -31.64 -13.04 64.54
C LEU A 2 -32.88 -12.20 64.17
N SER A 3 -32.56 -10.97 63.74
CA SER A 3 -33.31 -10.15 62.78
C SER A 3 -33.34 -10.82 61.41
N THR A 4 -34.50 -10.82 60.74
CA THR A 4 -34.62 -11.12 59.30
C THR A 4 -35.47 -10.04 58.64
N HIS A 5 -34.79 -9.09 57.99
CA HIS A 5 -35.38 -8.11 57.08
C HIS A 5 -35.81 -8.80 55.78
N LYS A 6 -37.09 -8.68 55.41
CA LYS A 6 -37.55 -8.99 54.05
C LYS A 6 -37.15 -7.84 53.12
N PHE A 7 -36.29 -8.17 52.16
CA PHE A 7 -35.79 -7.30 51.11
C PHE A 7 -36.89 -7.09 50.05
N GLN A 8 -37.30 -5.84 49.85
CA GLN A 8 -38.28 -5.41 48.86
C GLN A 8 -37.51 -4.87 47.65
N SER A 9 -37.51 -5.62 46.54
CA SER A 9 -36.84 -5.23 45.29
C SER A 9 -37.79 -4.40 44.44
N SER A 10 -37.56 -3.09 44.39
CA SER A 10 -38.16 -2.19 43.39
C SER A 10 -37.27 -2.20 42.15
N GLN A 11 -37.73 -2.81 41.05
CA GLN A 11 -37.06 -2.69 39.76
C GLN A 11 -37.35 -1.30 39.16
N GLY A 12 -36.35 -0.42 39.22
CA GLY A 12 -36.33 0.83 38.48
C GLY A 12 -35.87 0.56 37.04
N LEU A 13 -36.70 0.95 36.08
CA LEU A 13 -36.41 0.93 34.65
C LEU A 13 -35.50 2.12 34.32
N ILE A 14 -34.23 1.87 34.00
CA ILE A 14 -33.29 2.89 33.52
C ILE A 14 -33.30 2.84 31.99
N PRO A 15 -33.72 3.89 31.26
CA PRO A 15 -33.60 3.91 29.82
C PRO A 15 -32.14 4.17 29.43
N LEU A 16 -31.53 3.18 28.76
CA LEU A 16 -30.19 3.26 28.19
C LEU A 16 -30.23 4.21 26.98
N LEU A 17 -29.64 5.40 27.12
CA LEU A 17 -29.47 6.36 26.03
C LEU A 17 -28.27 5.90 25.17
N VAL A 18 -28.54 5.41 23.96
CA VAL A 18 -27.49 5.04 23.00
C VAL A 18 -27.04 6.31 22.25
N PRO A 19 -25.77 6.74 22.35
CA PRO A 19 -25.29 7.84 21.53
C PRO A 19 -25.15 7.37 20.08
N VAL A 20 -25.86 8.03 19.16
CA VAL A 20 -25.67 7.91 17.72
C VAL A 20 -24.31 8.52 17.41
N LEU A 21 -23.29 7.68 17.29
CA LEU A 21 -21.96 8.09 16.83
C LEU A 21 -22.09 8.37 15.32
N LEU A 22 -22.14 9.65 14.97
CA LEU A 22 -22.12 10.09 13.58
C LEU A 22 -20.71 9.83 13.03
N CYS A 23 -20.55 8.68 12.38
CA CYS A 23 -19.32 8.26 11.75
C CYS A 23 -19.13 9.10 10.47
N SER A 24 -18.47 10.25 10.60
CA SER A 24 -17.99 11.02 9.45
C SER A 24 -16.86 10.22 8.80
N ALA A 25 -17.21 9.30 7.91
CA ALA A 25 -16.26 8.69 7.01
C ALA A 25 -15.67 9.81 6.13
N LEU A 26 -14.46 10.24 6.45
CA LEU A 26 -13.57 10.82 5.44
C LEU A 26 -13.29 9.67 4.47
N CYS A 27 -14.13 9.52 3.44
CA CYS A 27 -13.81 8.65 2.32
C CYS A 27 -12.52 9.18 1.70
N ALA A 28 -11.40 8.50 1.97
CA ALA A 28 -10.19 8.70 1.20
C ALA A 28 -10.53 8.42 -0.27
N GLU A 29 -10.22 9.38 -1.15
CA GLU A 29 -10.49 9.21 -2.57
C GLU A 29 -9.71 8.00 -3.09
N PRO A 30 -10.35 7.09 -3.86
CA PRO A 30 -9.66 5.94 -4.40
C PRO A 30 -8.53 6.42 -5.33
N ILE A 31 -7.34 5.84 -5.18
CA ILE A 31 -6.24 6.08 -6.11
C ILE A 31 -6.69 5.52 -7.47
N LEU A 32 -7.13 6.40 -8.36
CA LEU A 32 -7.48 6.01 -9.72
C LEU A 32 -6.16 5.75 -10.48
N PRO A 33 -6.01 4.60 -11.17
CA PRO A 33 -4.86 4.39 -12.04
C PRO A 33 -4.81 5.52 -13.06
N LEU A 34 -3.62 6.04 -13.34
CA LEU A 34 -3.46 7.08 -14.37
C LEU A 34 -4.03 6.54 -15.68
N PRO A 35 -4.82 7.35 -16.44
CA PRO A 35 -5.53 6.88 -17.64
C PRO A 35 -4.67 6.22 -18.71
N GLN A 36 -3.34 6.37 -18.64
CA GLN A 36 -2.37 5.87 -19.62
C GLN A 36 -1.35 4.90 -19.01
N HIS A 37 -1.36 4.68 -17.68
CA HIS A 37 -0.37 3.82 -17.01
C HIS A 37 -0.91 3.34 -15.65
N PRO A 38 -1.55 2.16 -15.58
CA PRO A 38 -2.14 1.68 -14.34
C PRO A 38 -1.05 1.27 -13.34
N GLY A 39 -0.64 2.22 -12.50
CA GLY A 39 0.40 2.02 -11.49
C GLY A 39 1.80 1.97 -12.09
N ASN A 40 2.74 1.35 -11.37
CA ASN A 40 4.15 1.27 -11.74
C ASN A 40 4.45 0.01 -12.58
N VAL A 41 3.66 -0.27 -13.62
CA VAL A 41 3.83 -1.44 -14.48
C VAL A 41 4.21 -1.00 -15.89
N PHE A 42 5.44 -1.30 -16.30
CA PHE A 42 6.04 -0.84 -17.55
C PHE A 42 6.26 -2.02 -18.51
N LEU A 43 6.32 -1.75 -19.80
CA LEU A 43 6.87 -2.68 -20.79
C LEU A 43 8.40 -2.55 -20.85
N SER A 44 9.10 -3.62 -21.22
CA SER A 44 10.57 -3.62 -21.37
C SER A 44 11.09 -2.66 -22.45
N THR A 45 10.20 -2.12 -23.27
CA THR A 45 10.49 -1.10 -24.30
C THR A 45 10.29 0.33 -23.79
N GLU A 46 9.76 0.50 -22.59
CA GLU A 46 9.46 1.80 -21.99
C GLU A 46 10.58 2.26 -21.06
N THR A 47 10.64 3.57 -20.85
CA THR A 47 11.45 4.12 -19.76
C THR A 47 10.72 3.87 -18.45
N VAL A 48 11.39 3.21 -17.50
CA VAL A 48 10.88 3.08 -16.14
C VAL A 48 11.14 4.38 -15.37
N SER A 49 10.06 5.06 -15.01
CA SER A 49 10.11 6.28 -14.20
C SER A 49 9.08 6.24 -13.08
N ILE A 50 9.55 6.34 -11.84
CA ILE A 50 8.74 6.23 -10.62
C ILE A 50 8.66 7.58 -9.94
N GLU A 51 7.45 8.01 -9.58
CA GLU A 51 7.26 9.26 -8.84
C GLU A 51 7.65 9.09 -7.36
N ILE A 52 8.33 10.09 -6.82
CA ILE A 52 8.61 10.18 -5.39
C ILE A 52 7.42 10.89 -4.74
N PRO A 53 6.75 10.30 -3.75
CA PRO A 53 5.63 10.96 -3.09
C PRO A 53 6.02 12.33 -2.52
N GLU A 54 5.23 13.36 -2.80
CA GLU A 54 5.49 14.75 -2.37
C GLU A 54 5.75 14.85 -0.85
N SER A 55 5.08 14.02 -0.05
CA SER A 55 5.21 13.98 1.42
C SER A 55 6.60 13.57 1.92
N ILE A 56 7.39 12.87 1.11
CA ILE A 56 8.74 12.39 1.46
C ILE A 56 9.83 12.92 0.52
N GLN A 57 9.47 13.68 -0.51
CA GLN A 57 10.38 14.15 -1.57
C GLN A 57 11.59 14.92 -1.02
N GLU A 58 11.35 15.90 -0.13
CA GLU A 58 12.44 16.71 0.44
C GLU A 58 13.37 15.89 1.36
N LYS A 59 12.80 14.87 2.01
CA LYS A 59 13.48 14.01 2.99
C LYS A 59 14.26 12.85 2.34
N THR A 60 13.93 12.49 1.10
CA THR A 60 14.51 11.34 0.40
C THR A 60 15.92 11.65 -0.11
N VAL A 61 16.94 11.21 0.60
CA VAL A 61 18.35 11.49 0.33
C VAL A 61 18.94 10.48 -0.64
N SER A 62 18.54 9.22 -0.55
CA SER A 62 18.99 8.14 -1.43
C SER A 62 17.84 7.22 -1.79
N ILE A 63 18.05 6.43 -2.84
CA ILE A 63 17.08 5.48 -3.37
C ILE A 63 17.78 4.17 -3.62
N GLN A 64 17.16 3.09 -3.15
CA GLN A 64 17.61 1.73 -3.42
C GLN A 64 16.52 1.02 -4.22
N VAL A 65 16.91 0.42 -5.33
CA VAL A 65 16.05 -0.45 -6.12
C VAL A 65 16.52 -1.87 -5.88
N LEU A 66 15.62 -2.75 -5.47
CA LEU A 66 15.87 -4.17 -5.27
C LEU A 66 15.06 -4.97 -6.29
N ASP A 67 15.63 -6.04 -6.83
CA ASP A 67 14.90 -6.99 -7.67
C ASP A 67 14.00 -7.93 -6.84
N ASP A 68 13.45 -8.96 -7.49
CA ASP A 68 12.51 -9.91 -6.87
C ASP A 68 13.17 -10.90 -5.91
N VAL A 69 14.51 -11.02 -5.95
CA VAL A 69 15.30 -11.77 -4.99
C VAL A 69 15.91 -10.89 -3.90
N GLY A 70 15.72 -9.57 -3.98
CA GLY A 70 16.18 -8.59 -3.00
C GLY A 70 17.60 -8.08 -3.25
N GLU A 71 18.18 -8.34 -4.41
CA GLU A 71 19.50 -7.84 -4.80
C GLU A 71 19.40 -6.41 -5.34
N PRO A 72 20.39 -5.55 -5.06
CA PRO A 72 20.37 -4.17 -5.51
C PRO A 72 20.55 -4.08 -7.03
N HIS A 73 19.69 -3.29 -7.67
CA HIS A 73 19.78 -2.93 -9.08
C HIS A 73 20.64 -1.68 -9.28
N GLU A 74 21.53 -1.71 -10.25
CA GLU A 74 22.39 -0.58 -10.62
C GLU A 74 21.71 0.38 -11.61
N GLY A 75 22.25 1.58 -11.81
CA GLY A 75 21.70 2.50 -12.82
C GLY A 75 20.41 3.20 -12.40
N VAL A 76 20.32 3.57 -11.12
CA VAL A 76 19.22 4.37 -10.57
C VAL A 76 19.63 5.84 -10.60
N GLU A 77 18.83 6.68 -11.28
CA GLU A 77 19.03 8.13 -11.35
C GLU A 77 17.84 8.88 -10.74
N ILE A 78 18.11 9.81 -9.83
CA ILE A 78 17.10 10.73 -9.31
C ILE A 78 17.07 11.96 -10.24
N HIS A 79 15.88 12.32 -10.73
CA HIS A 79 15.71 13.57 -11.47
C HIS A 79 16.19 14.78 -10.66
N LYS A 80 16.65 15.84 -11.35
CA LYS A 80 17.22 17.04 -10.72
C LYS A 80 16.26 17.76 -9.76
N ASP A 81 14.96 17.69 -10.05
CA ASP A 81 13.90 18.25 -9.20
C ASP A 81 13.47 17.31 -8.06
N ARG A 82 14.10 16.12 -7.96
CA ARG A 82 13.82 15.06 -6.99
C ARG A 82 12.38 14.55 -7.06
N SER A 83 11.63 14.80 -8.13
CA SER A 83 10.24 14.36 -8.26
C SER A 83 10.12 12.92 -8.73
N LYS A 84 11.15 12.41 -9.43
CA LYS A 84 11.13 11.10 -10.08
C LYS A 84 12.44 10.37 -9.95
N VAL A 85 12.34 9.06 -10.01
CA VAL A 85 13.44 8.10 -10.15
C VAL A 85 13.35 7.50 -11.54
N ARG A 86 14.48 7.40 -12.23
CA ARG A 86 14.62 6.65 -13.47
C ARG A 86 15.48 5.42 -13.20
N ILE A 87 15.04 4.28 -13.72
CA ILE A 87 15.74 3.00 -13.58
C ILE A 87 16.22 2.61 -14.98
N GLU A 88 17.54 2.59 -15.16
CA GLU A 88 18.15 2.23 -16.45
C GLU A 88 18.22 0.71 -16.61
N ASN A 89 17.81 0.23 -17.78
CA ASN A 89 17.88 -1.18 -18.18
C ASN A 89 17.48 -2.18 -17.08
N PRO A 90 16.31 -2.03 -16.42
CA PRO A 90 15.91 -2.87 -15.30
C PRO A 90 15.92 -4.37 -15.65
N GLY A 91 15.59 -4.71 -16.90
CA GLY A 91 15.24 -6.08 -17.27
C GLY A 91 13.77 -6.35 -17.01
N ILE A 92 13.31 -7.56 -17.29
CA ILE A 92 11.94 -8.01 -16.99
C ILE A 92 11.94 -8.56 -15.56
N GLY A 93 10.98 -8.13 -14.74
CA GLY A 93 10.90 -8.58 -13.36
C GLY A 93 10.04 -7.69 -12.47
N TRP A 94 10.11 -7.98 -11.17
CA TRP A 94 9.53 -7.18 -10.09
C TRP A 94 10.62 -6.44 -9.35
N TYR A 95 10.33 -5.21 -8.96
CA TYR A 95 11.27 -4.35 -8.26
C TYR A 95 10.62 -3.70 -7.06
N ARG A 96 11.38 -3.58 -5.97
CA ARG A 96 11.04 -2.76 -4.81
C ARG A 96 11.89 -1.51 -4.83
N ILE A 97 11.25 -0.35 -4.81
CA ILE A 97 11.90 0.96 -4.80
C ILE A 97 11.76 1.53 -3.39
N GLN A 98 12.88 1.67 -2.70
CA GLN A 98 12.97 2.20 -1.35
C GLN A 98 13.45 3.64 -1.38
N PHE A 99 12.74 4.51 -0.66
CA PHE A 99 13.10 5.91 -0.46
C PHE A 99 13.73 6.05 0.93
N LEU A 100 14.97 6.52 0.97
CA LEU A 100 15.80 6.48 2.17
C LEU A 100 16.18 7.91 2.61
N GLY A 101 16.21 8.14 3.92
CA GLY A 101 16.61 9.41 4.53
C GLY A 101 18.12 9.53 4.79
N ASP A 102 18.52 10.56 5.55
CA ASP A 102 19.93 10.90 5.84
C ASP A 102 20.69 9.79 6.60
N SER A 103 19.98 8.86 7.23
CA SER A 103 20.56 7.77 8.03
C SER A 103 20.22 6.38 7.50
N ASP A 104 19.93 6.28 6.20
CA ASP A 104 19.46 5.04 5.56
C ASP A 104 18.12 4.54 6.14
N ASP A 105 17.36 5.45 6.76
CA ASP A 105 16.04 5.18 7.30
C ASP A 105 15.00 5.06 6.18
N LEU A 106 14.22 3.99 6.20
CA LEU A 106 13.17 3.76 5.22
C LEU A 106 12.01 4.74 5.44
N LEU A 107 11.92 5.76 4.59
CA LEU A 107 10.85 6.76 4.60
C LEU A 107 9.56 6.22 3.97
N GLY A 108 9.71 5.28 3.03
CA GLY A 108 8.62 4.64 2.31
C GLY A 108 9.16 3.75 1.21
N PHE A 109 8.27 2.97 0.60
CA PHE A 109 8.62 2.19 -0.58
C PHE A 109 7.43 2.10 -1.53
N THR A 110 7.73 1.81 -2.78
CA THR A 110 6.74 1.36 -3.76
C THR A 110 7.29 0.14 -4.50
N THR A 111 6.47 -0.46 -5.34
CA THR A 111 6.87 -1.56 -6.22
C THR A 111 6.72 -1.12 -7.66
N ALA A 112 7.48 -1.76 -8.55
CA ALA A 112 7.31 -1.66 -9.98
C ALA A 112 7.43 -3.04 -10.62
N ALA A 113 6.82 -3.19 -11.79
CA ALA A 113 6.99 -4.38 -12.63
C ALA A 113 7.41 -3.95 -14.03
N VAL A 114 8.28 -4.74 -14.65
CA VAL A 114 8.65 -4.59 -16.05
C VAL A 114 8.29 -5.88 -16.76
N LEU A 115 7.42 -5.78 -17.77
CA LEU A 115 6.86 -6.91 -18.49
C LEU A 115 7.41 -6.96 -19.92
N ALA A 116 7.48 -8.16 -20.48
CA ALA A 116 7.66 -8.28 -21.92
C ALA A 116 6.45 -7.69 -22.67
N PRO A 117 6.64 -7.06 -23.85
CA PRO A 117 5.55 -6.72 -24.75
C PRO A 117 4.70 -7.96 -25.05
N VAL A 118 3.38 -7.76 -25.10
CA VAL A 118 2.45 -8.82 -25.49
C VAL A 118 2.34 -8.81 -27.01
N ASP A 119 2.91 -9.81 -27.68
CA ASP A 119 2.97 -9.87 -29.14
C ASP A 119 1.61 -10.17 -29.80
N GLN A 120 0.67 -10.79 -29.06
CA GLN A 120 -0.67 -11.13 -29.55
C GLN A 120 -1.69 -11.02 -28.40
N PRO A 121 -2.91 -10.51 -28.67
CA PRO A 121 -3.97 -10.56 -27.67
C PRO A 121 -4.18 -12.00 -27.21
N SER A 122 -4.48 -12.19 -25.91
CA SER A 122 -4.83 -13.51 -25.40
C SER A 122 -6.02 -14.07 -26.18
N PRO A 123 -6.00 -15.35 -26.58
CA PRO A 123 -7.13 -15.98 -27.25
C PRO A 123 -8.42 -15.85 -26.43
N ASP A 124 -9.55 -15.63 -27.11
CA ASP A 124 -10.88 -15.51 -26.45
C ASP A 124 -11.27 -16.75 -25.65
N ASP A 125 -10.67 -17.91 -25.96
CA ASP A 125 -10.88 -19.20 -25.29
C ASP A 125 -9.79 -19.53 -24.26
N THR A 126 -9.04 -18.52 -23.78
CA THR A 126 -8.00 -18.76 -22.78
C THR A 126 -8.61 -19.35 -21.50
N PRO A 127 -8.11 -20.50 -21.01
CA PRO A 127 -8.60 -21.11 -19.76
C PRO A 127 -8.13 -20.34 -18.53
N VAL A 128 -7.28 -19.32 -18.70
CA VAL A 128 -6.75 -18.48 -17.64
C VAL A 128 -7.73 -17.35 -17.35
N ALA A 129 -8.51 -17.51 -16.27
CA ALA A 129 -9.26 -16.42 -15.66
C ALA A 129 -8.54 -15.98 -14.38
N VAL A 130 -8.29 -14.68 -14.23
CA VAL A 130 -7.82 -14.11 -12.96
C VAL A 130 -9.07 -13.73 -12.15
N ASP A 131 -9.41 -14.55 -11.16
CA ASP A 131 -10.37 -14.18 -10.12
C ASP A 131 -9.59 -13.64 -8.92
N ALA A 132 -9.60 -12.32 -8.76
CA ALA A 132 -8.92 -11.66 -7.66
C ALA A 132 -9.91 -11.39 -6.52
N ALA A 133 -9.88 -12.21 -5.48
CA ALA A 133 -10.56 -11.92 -4.22
C ALA A 133 -9.75 -10.89 -3.42
N LEU A 134 -9.75 -9.64 -3.86
CA LEU A 134 -9.06 -8.54 -3.16
C LEU A 134 -9.85 -8.14 -1.92
N SER A 135 -9.39 -8.57 -0.74
CA SER A 135 -9.83 -8.00 0.55
C SER A 135 -8.90 -6.87 0.93
N TRP A 136 -9.39 -5.64 0.88
CA TRP A 136 -8.65 -4.48 1.37
C TRP A 136 -8.80 -4.42 2.90
N THR A 137 -7.72 -4.68 3.62
CA THR A 137 -7.62 -4.31 5.04
C THR A 137 -6.99 -2.92 5.12
N GLU A 138 -7.64 -1.98 5.79
CA GLU A 138 -7.03 -0.67 6.11
C GLU A 138 -5.70 -0.88 6.85
N GLY A 139 -4.73 0.00 6.57
CA GLY A 139 -3.31 -0.17 6.84
C GLY A 139 -3.01 -0.77 8.21
N ALA A 140 -2.62 -2.05 8.19
CA ALA A 140 -2.03 -2.70 9.35
C ALA A 140 -0.71 -2.00 9.67
N SER A 141 -0.62 -1.43 10.87
CA SER A 141 0.66 -1.04 11.43
C SER A 141 1.51 -2.32 11.64
N GLU A 142 2.85 -2.20 11.70
CA GLU A 142 3.73 -3.34 12.00
C GLU A 142 3.35 -4.04 13.33
N GLN A 143 2.68 -3.31 14.23
CA GLN A 143 2.18 -3.82 15.50
C GLN A 143 0.97 -4.75 15.33
N ASP A 144 0.11 -4.52 14.33
CA ASP A 144 -1.07 -5.33 14.05
C ASP A 144 -0.69 -6.72 13.51
N PHE A 145 0.42 -6.82 12.76
CA PHE A 145 0.94 -8.08 12.24
C PHE A 145 1.48 -8.99 13.35
N LYS A 146 2.13 -8.43 14.37
CA LYS A 146 2.71 -9.20 15.50
C LYS A 146 1.65 -9.67 16.50
N ALA A 147 0.46 -9.08 16.50
CA ALA A 147 -0.63 -9.43 17.42
C ALA A 147 -1.50 -10.61 16.93
N GLN A 148 -1.30 -11.07 15.69
CA GLN A 148 -2.08 -12.14 15.06
C GLN A 148 -1.32 -13.47 14.93
N ALA A 149 -0.09 -13.55 15.44
CA ALA A 149 0.73 -14.77 15.51
C ALA A 149 0.75 -15.34 16.94
#